data_AF-A0AAW5IDH8-F1
#
_entry.id   AF-A0AAW5IDH8-F1
#
_cell.length_a   1.000
_cell.length_b   1.000
_cell.length_c   1.000
_cell.angle_alpha   90.00
_cell.angle_beta   90.00
_cell.angle_gamma   90.00
#
_symmetry.space_group_name_H-M   'P 1'
#
loop_
_entity.id
_entity.type
_entity.pdbx_description
1 polymer ?
#
loop_
_entity_poly.entity_id
_entity_poly.type
_entity_poly.pdbx_seq_one_letter_code
_entity_poly.pdbx_strand_id
1 'polypeptide(L)'
;MGRYYIKILLGSSLLLVSKLSLAQTANYIKTSTYLDASGISRAISADYCNGIGKKIASVSSTTDYIGSYILKNGSLDKLLFDGGYCTFSGNTPQFHYYSLDHLGNVRVVANESGALEQAIHYYPFGGIFGDFEKFWIHI
;
A
#
# COMPACT_ATOMS: atom_id res chain seq x y z
N MET A 1 59.22 -35.55 -20.36
CA MET A 1 58.33 -35.83 -19.21
C MET A 1 57.42 -34.59 -19.07
N GLY A 2 56.28 -34.52 -19.78
CA GLY A 2 54.91 -34.66 -19.23
C GLY A 2 54.61 -33.62 -18.13
N ARG A 3 53.55 -32.80 -18.09
CA ARG A 3 52.18 -32.92 -18.61
C ARG A 3 51.34 -31.66 -18.17
N TYR A 4 50.34 -31.30 -19.00
CA TYR A 4 49.02 -30.68 -18.73
C TYR A 4 48.77 -29.22 -18.29
N TYR A 5 47.92 -28.56 -19.09
CA TYR A 5 47.22 -27.31 -18.84
C TYR A 5 46.04 -27.48 -17.87
N ILE A 6 45.78 -26.51 -16.99
CA ILE A 6 44.50 -26.34 -16.31
C ILE A 6 44.08 -24.86 -16.44
N LYS A 7 43.10 -24.60 -17.31
CA LYS A 7 42.33 -23.35 -17.34
C LYS A 7 41.34 -23.38 -16.19
N ILE A 8 41.45 -22.47 -15.21
CA ILE A 8 40.41 -22.28 -14.20
C ILE A 8 39.45 -21.22 -14.74
N LEU A 9 38.30 -21.69 -15.24
CA LEU A 9 37.15 -20.87 -15.60
C LEU A 9 36.49 -20.40 -14.29
N LEU A 10 36.59 -19.11 -13.97
CA LEU A 10 35.82 -18.50 -12.88
C LEU A 10 34.35 -18.37 -13.32
N GLY A 11 33.60 -19.45 -13.16
CA GLY A 11 32.14 -19.43 -13.20
C GLY A 11 31.61 -19.03 -11.83
N SER A 12 31.49 -17.73 -11.55
CA SER A 12 30.72 -17.29 -10.39
C SER A 12 29.24 -17.35 -10.73
N SER A 13 28.56 -18.31 -10.09
CA SER A 13 27.15 -18.66 -10.24
C SER A 13 26.20 -17.47 -10.23
N LEU A 14 25.29 -17.43 -11.20
CA LEU A 14 24.06 -16.65 -11.10
C LEU A 14 23.22 -17.25 -9.97
N LEU A 15 23.15 -16.59 -8.83
CA LEU A 15 22.25 -16.97 -7.74
C LEU A 15 20.82 -16.70 -8.18
N LEU A 16 20.14 -17.71 -8.74
CA LEU A 16 18.70 -17.68 -8.89
C LEU A 16 18.08 -17.99 -7.54
N VAL A 17 17.83 -16.96 -6.73
CA VAL A 17 17.04 -17.10 -5.51
C VAL A 17 15.59 -17.27 -5.93
N SER A 18 15.14 -18.51 -6.13
CA SER A 18 13.71 -18.79 -6.22
C SER A 18 13.10 -18.48 -4.86
N LYS A 19 12.39 -17.34 -4.78
CA LYS A 19 11.60 -17.01 -3.59
C LYS A 19 10.52 -18.09 -3.44
N LEU A 20 10.65 -18.91 -2.40
CA LEU A 20 9.58 -19.81 -1.98
C LEU A 20 8.50 -18.93 -1.32
N SER A 21 7.49 -18.50 -2.07
CA SER A 21 6.39 -17.74 -1.47
C SER A 21 5.45 -18.70 -0.75
N LEU A 22 5.22 -18.48 0.55
CA LEU A 22 4.07 -19.06 1.22
C LEU A 22 2.82 -18.59 0.47
N ALA A 23 2.02 -19.52 -0.06
CA ALA A 23 0.74 -19.20 -0.66
C ALA A 23 -0.15 -18.61 0.43
N GLN A 24 -0.51 -17.34 0.29
CA GLN A 24 -1.33 -16.62 1.25
C GLN A 24 -2.73 -17.26 1.22
N THR A 25 -3.26 -17.84 2.30
CA THR A 25 -4.55 -18.55 2.24
C THR A 25 -5.76 -17.64 1.94
N ALA A 26 -5.59 -16.33 2.05
CA ALA A 26 -6.60 -15.31 1.77
C ALA A 26 -6.30 -14.55 0.45
N ASN A 27 -7.32 -13.90 -0.11
CA ASN A 27 -7.15 -13.02 -1.27
C ASN A 27 -6.27 -11.81 -0.91
N TYR A 28 -5.49 -11.33 -1.86
CA TYR A 28 -4.50 -10.27 -1.65
C TYR A 28 -4.24 -9.45 -2.92
N ILE A 29 -3.66 -8.26 -2.75
CA ILE A 29 -3.18 -7.44 -3.87
C ILE A 29 -1.72 -7.79 -4.17
N LYS A 30 -1.44 -8.11 -5.43
CA LYS A 30 -0.10 -8.30 -5.96
C LYS A 30 0.31 -7.05 -6.74
N THR A 31 1.28 -6.30 -6.22
CA THR A 31 1.84 -5.13 -6.89
C THR A 31 3.08 -5.53 -7.69
N SER A 32 3.10 -5.21 -8.99
CA SER A 32 4.29 -5.33 -9.81
C SER A 32 5.09 -4.03 -9.75
N THR A 33 6.40 -4.15 -9.58
CA THR A 33 7.31 -3.01 -9.44
C THR A 33 8.47 -3.10 -10.45
N TYR A 34 8.93 -1.97 -10.96
CA TYR A 34 10.20 -1.85 -11.69
C TYR A 34 11.21 -1.01 -10.91
N LEU A 35 12.50 -1.24 -11.13
CA LEU A 35 13.55 -0.33 -10.67
C LEU A 35 13.75 0.76 -11.72
N ASP A 36 13.85 2.02 -11.30
CA ASP A 36 14.29 3.09 -12.19
C ASP A 36 15.84 3.12 -12.34
N ALA A 37 16.36 4.04 -13.15
CA ALA A 37 17.80 4.16 -13.40
C ALA A 37 18.62 4.50 -12.13
N SER A 38 17.95 5.00 -11.09
CA SER A 38 18.50 5.28 -9.76
C SER A 38 18.38 4.09 -8.79
N GLY A 39 17.83 2.95 -9.25
CA GLY A 39 17.66 1.75 -8.44
C GLY A 39 16.48 1.80 -7.47
N ILE A 40 15.58 2.79 -7.61
CA ILE A 40 14.40 2.93 -6.75
C ILE A 40 13.27 2.06 -7.30
N SER A 41 12.65 1.26 -6.43
CA SER A 41 11.51 0.42 -6.78
C SER A 41 10.21 1.24 -6.86
N ARG A 42 9.53 1.16 -8.01
CA ARG A 42 8.26 1.87 -8.26
C ARG A 42 7.18 0.88 -8.68
N ALA A 43 6.03 0.95 -8.01
CA ALA A 43 4.83 0.20 -8.39
C ALA A 43 4.27 0.73 -9.72
N ILE A 44 3.89 -0.19 -10.61
CA ILE A 44 3.34 0.12 -11.94
C ILE A 44 2.00 -0.54 -12.23
N SER A 45 1.68 -1.62 -11.52
CA SER A 45 0.36 -2.24 -11.58
C SER A 45 0.08 -3.00 -10.30
N ALA A 46 -1.20 -3.16 -10.01
CA ALA A 46 -1.71 -4.00 -8.95
C ALA A 46 -2.76 -4.93 -9.55
N ASP A 47 -2.67 -6.21 -9.21
CA ASP A 47 -3.66 -7.22 -9.54
C ASP A 47 -4.27 -7.77 -8.26
N TYR A 48 -5.58 -7.99 -8.25
CA TYR A 48 -6.23 -8.71 -7.15
C TYR A 48 -6.17 -10.21 -7.40
N CYS A 49 -5.50 -10.90 -6.49
CA CYS A 49 -5.22 -12.31 -6.57
C CYS A 49 -5.99 -13.07 -5.47
N ASN A 50 -6.42 -14.28 -5.79
CA ASN A 50 -6.85 -15.19 -4.75
C ASN A 50 -5.64 -15.77 -3.99
N GLY A 51 -5.90 -16.53 -2.93
CA GLY A 51 -4.84 -17.08 -2.09
C GLY A 51 -3.83 -18.03 -2.76
N ILE A 52 -4.15 -18.52 -3.97
CA ILE A 52 -3.26 -19.34 -4.79
C ILE A 52 -2.54 -18.52 -5.88
N GLY A 53 -2.67 -17.20 -5.87
CA GLY A 53 -2.00 -16.28 -6.79
C GLY A 53 -2.67 -16.11 -8.16
N LYS A 54 -3.86 -16.68 -8.36
CA LYS A 54 -4.64 -16.48 -9.59
C LYS A 54 -5.28 -15.09 -9.56
N LYS A 55 -5.03 -14.30 -10.61
CA LYS A 55 -5.71 -13.02 -10.84
C LYS A 55 -7.22 -13.26 -10.97
N ILE A 56 -8.00 -12.57 -10.15
CA ILE A 56 -9.47 -12.65 -10.12
C ILE A 56 -10.14 -11.33 -10.52
N ALA A 57 -9.43 -10.20 -10.45
CA ALA A 57 -9.89 -8.93 -11.00
C ALA A 57 -8.71 -8.14 -11.59
N SER A 58 -8.99 -7.36 -12.64
CA SER A 58 -8.04 -6.38 -13.21
C SER A 58 -8.36 -5.00 -12.67
N VAL A 59 -7.33 -4.24 -12.34
CA VAL A 59 -7.44 -2.86 -11.83
C VAL A 59 -7.26 -1.91 -13.01
N SER A 60 -8.14 -0.91 -13.15
CA SER A 60 -8.17 0.03 -14.28
C SER A 60 -7.72 1.45 -13.90
N SER A 61 -7.68 2.37 -14.87
CA SER A 61 -7.42 3.81 -14.68
C SER A 61 -8.63 4.52 -14.04
N THR A 62 -9.03 4.05 -12.87
CA THR A 62 -10.20 4.45 -12.08
C THR A 62 -9.87 4.28 -10.58
N THR A 63 -10.75 4.74 -9.69
CA THR A 63 -10.66 4.38 -8.27
C THR A 63 -11.39 3.06 -8.05
N ASP A 64 -10.65 2.00 -7.78
CA ASP A 64 -11.19 0.65 -7.63
C ASP A 64 -11.23 0.26 -6.14
N TYR A 65 -12.41 -0.13 -5.66
CA TYR A 65 -12.65 -0.56 -4.29
C TYR A 65 -12.74 -2.09 -4.25
N ILE A 66 -11.70 -2.74 -3.74
CA ILE A 66 -11.58 -4.21 -3.77
C ILE A 66 -11.34 -4.71 -2.35
N GLY A 67 -12.41 -5.10 -1.66
CA GLY A 67 -12.33 -5.52 -0.26
C GLY A 67 -11.77 -4.40 0.62
N SER A 68 -10.70 -4.69 1.36
CA SER A 68 -9.99 -3.71 2.18
C SER A 68 -9.05 -2.79 1.39
N TYR A 69 -8.91 -2.97 0.08
CA TYR A 69 -7.95 -2.21 -0.73
C TYR A 69 -8.67 -1.14 -1.56
N ILE A 70 -8.17 0.08 -1.50
CA ILE A 70 -8.54 1.16 -2.41
C ILE A 70 -7.35 1.38 -3.34
N LEU A 71 -7.61 1.29 -4.64
CA LEU A 71 -6.62 1.47 -5.68
C LEU A 71 -6.97 2.69 -6.52
N LYS A 72 -5.95 3.45 -6.87
CA LYS A 72 -6.08 4.62 -7.73
C LYS A 72 -5.17 4.42 -8.94
N ASN A 73 -5.77 4.38 -10.13
CA ASN A 73 -5.07 4.22 -11.39
C ASN A 73 -4.16 2.98 -11.43
N GLY A 74 -4.63 1.85 -10.92
CA GLY A 74 -3.81 0.63 -10.91
C GLY A 74 -2.77 0.54 -9.80
N SER A 75 -2.61 1.55 -8.93
CA SER A 75 -1.70 1.51 -7.78
C SER A 75 -2.47 1.44 -6.47
N LEU A 76 -1.93 0.75 -5.46
CA LEU A 76 -2.48 0.76 -4.11
C LEU A 76 -2.43 2.19 -3.54
N ASP A 77 -3.58 2.72 -3.14
CA ASP A 77 -3.73 4.06 -2.55
C ASP A 77 -3.95 3.96 -1.04
N LYS A 78 -4.89 3.11 -0.60
CA LYS A 78 -5.20 2.88 0.81
C LYS A 78 -5.45 1.41 1.11
N LEU A 79 -5.05 0.99 2.31
CA LEU A 79 -5.45 -0.27 2.93
C LEU A 79 -6.34 0.03 4.15
N LEU A 80 -7.60 -0.38 4.10
CA LEU A 80 -8.57 -0.22 5.18
C LEU A 80 -8.41 -1.34 6.21
N PHE A 81 -8.54 -0.99 7.48
CA PHE A 81 -8.59 -1.94 8.59
C PHE A 81 -9.59 -1.47 9.66
N ASP A 82 -9.85 -2.32 10.64
CA ASP A 82 -10.77 -1.97 11.73
C ASP A 82 -10.19 -0.84 12.59
N GLY A 83 -10.80 0.34 12.49
CA GLY A 83 -10.34 1.55 13.17
C GLY A 83 -9.50 2.52 12.33
N GLY A 84 -9.33 2.30 11.02
CA GLY A 84 -8.57 3.26 10.21
C GLY A 84 -8.22 2.82 8.79
N TYR A 85 -7.22 3.51 8.24
CA TYR A 85 -6.61 3.17 6.97
C TYR A 85 -5.11 3.44 6.98
N CYS A 86 -4.38 2.74 6.12
CA CYS A 86 -2.95 2.90 5.90
C CYS A 86 -2.72 3.46 4.49
N THR A 87 -1.89 4.49 4.39
CA THR A 87 -1.31 4.96 3.11
C THR A 87 0.15 4.54 3.03
N PHE A 88 0.79 4.73 1.87
CA PHE A 88 2.18 4.33 1.66
C PHE A 88 2.97 5.50 1.08
N SER A 89 3.97 5.96 1.84
CA SER A 89 4.98 6.91 1.35
C SER A 89 6.19 6.11 0.88
N GLY A 90 6.21 5.78 -0.42
CA GLY A 90 7.16 4.81 -0.97
C GLY A 90 6.92 3.41 -0.40
N ASN A 91 7.88 2.89 0.36
CA ASN A 91 7.78 1.58 1.02
C ASN A 91 7.42 1.67 2.52
N THR A 92 7.20 2.88 3.03
CA THR A 92 6.90 3.11 4.44
C THR A 92 5.38 3.25 4.62
N PRO A 93 4.73 2.36 5.40
CA PRO A 93 3.32 2.51 5.74
C PRO A 93 3.13 3.72 6.65
N GLN A 94 2.01 4.43 6.48
CA GLN A 94 1.56 5.52 7.35
C GLN A 94 0.13 5.24 7.79
N PHE A 95 -0.08 5.09 9.10
CA PHE A 95 -1.37 4.76 9.68
C PHE A 95 -2.17 6.00 10.07
N HIS A 96 -3.46 5.94 9.75
CA HIS A 96 -4.45 6.97 10.05
C HIS A 96 -5.62 6.30 10.80
N TYR A 97 -5.93 6.81 11.98
CA TYR A 97 -6.87 6.20 12.92
C TYR A 97 -8.16 7.01 13.01
N TYR A 98 -9.28 6.30 13.03
CA TYR A 98 -10.60 6.88 13.22
C TYR A 98 -10.96 6.96 14.70
N SER A 99 -11.42 8.12 15.15
CA SER A 99 -12.23 8.23 16.36
C SER A 99 -13.69 8.26 15.96
N LEU A 100 -14.43 7.25 16.40
CA LEU A 100 -15.85 7.12 16.11
C LEU A 100 -16.69 7.78 17.21
N ASP A 101 -17.88 8.24 16.86
CA ASP A 101 -18.93 8.53 17.86
C ASP A 101 -19.66 7.25 18.29
N HIS A 102 -20.62 7.41 19.21
CA HIS A 102 -21.42 6.29 19.73
C HIS A 102 -22.30 5.59 18.68
N LEU A 103 -22.47 6.17 17.49
CA LEU A 103 -23.22 5.59 16.37
C LEU A 103 -22.31 5.00 15.30
N GLY A 104 -20.98 5.06 15.49
CA GLY A 104 -19.99 4.54 14.55
C GLY A 104 -19.60 5.52 13.44
N ASN A 105 -19.98 6.80 13.50
CA ASN A 105 -19.53 7.78 12.51
C ASN A 105 -18.12 8.27 12.84
N VAL A 106 -17.27 8.43 11.81
CA VAL A 106 -15.95 9.03 11.98
C VAL A 106 -16.08 10.51 12.33
N ARG A 107 -15.57 10.92 13.50
CA ARG A 107 -15.53 12.32 13.95
C ARG A 107 -14.17 12.95 13.79
N VAL A 108 -13.13 12.14 13.94
CA VAL A 108 -11.73 12.57 13.87
C VAL A 108 -10.92 11.53 13.12
N VAL A 109 -9.98 12.00 12.32
CA VAL A 109 -8.85 11.21 11.81
C VAL A 109 -7.57 11.76 12.44
N ALA A 110 -6.76 10.88 13.01
CA ALA A 110 -5.46 11.23 13.59
C ALA A 110 -4.36 10.33 13.05
N ASN A 111 -3.13 10.86 12.96
CA ASN A 111 -1.97 10.09 12.55
C ASN A 111 -1.38 9.25 13.70
N GLU A 112 -0.32 8.49 13.41
CA GLU A 112 0.44 7.67 14.37
C GLU A 112 0.94 8.40 15.62
N SER A 113 1.22 9.70 15.51
CA SER A 113 1.67 10.51 16.65
C SER A 113 0.50 11.05 17.50
N GLY A 114 -0.74 10.74 17.13
CA GLY A 114 -1.95 11.31 17.73
C GLY A 114 -2.26 12.73 17.26
N ALA A 115 -1.56 13.24 16.24
CA ALA A 115 -1.84 14.56 15.70
C ALA A 115 -3.11 14.53 14.84
N LEU A 116 -3.94 15.55 15.01
CA LEU A 116 -5.20 15.70 14.30
C LEU A 116 -4.96 15.96 12.80
N GLU A 117 -5.55 15.13 11.95
CA GLU A 117 -5.51 15.31 10.48
C GLU A 117 -6.83 15.86 9.94
N GLN A 118 -7.94 15.43 10.53
CA GLN A 118 -9.27 15.91 10.20
C GLN A 118 -10.16 15.86 11.45
N ALA A 119 -11.00 16.87 11.62
CA ALA A 119 -12.11 16.84 12.57
C ALA A 119 -13.37 17.39 11.90
N ILE A 120 -14.46 16.63 11.97
CA ILE A 120 -15.75 17.01 11.41
C ILE A 120 -16.75 17.19 12.55
N HIS A 121 -17.31 18.38 12.61
CA HIS A 121 -18.37 18.72 13.57
C HIS A 121 -19.71 18.76 12.85
N TYR A 122 -20.67 17.98 13.35
CA TYR A 122 -22.07 18.03 12.89
C TYR A 122 -22.94 18.78 13.87
N TYR A 123 -23.85 19.59 13.35
CA TYR A 123 -24.98 20.13 14.10
C TYR A 123 -25.99 19.02 14.47
N PRO A 124 -26.87 19.24 15.46
CA PRO A 124 -27.86 18.25 15.91
C PRO A 124 -28.79 17.71 14.82
N PHE A 125 -28.96 18.42 13.70
CA PHE A 125 -29.78 18.02 12.56
C PHE A 125 -28.94 17.60 11.32
N GLY A 126 -27.65 17.30 11.51
CA GLY A 126 -26.79 16.70 10.47
C GLY A 126 -26.08 17.70 9.54
N GLY A 127 -26.25 19.01 9.71
CA GLY A 127 -25.48 20.01 8.97
C GLY A 127 -24.01 20.03 9.39
N ILE A 128 -23.08 20.17 8.44
CA ILE A 128 -21.64 20.29 8.73
C ILE A 128 -21.38 21.68 9.34
N PHE A 129 -20.87 21.73 10.58
CA PHE A 129 -20.52 22.95 11.30
C PHE A 129 -19.08 23.41 11.05
N GLY A 130 -18.22 22.52 10.53
CA GLY A 130 -16.86 22.85 10.14
C GLY A 130 -16.07 21.59 9.81
N ASP A 131 -15.22 21.70 8.78
CA ASP A 131 -14.19 20.73 8.44
C ASP A 131 -12.83 21.35 8.76
N PHE A 132 -12.09 20.74 9.70
CA PHE A 132 -10.74 21.18 10.03
C PHE A 132 -9.72 20.46 9.12
N GLU A 133 -9.74 20.75 7.81
CA GLU A 133 -8.57 20.48 6.96
C GLU A 133 -7.63 21.70 6.99
N LYS A 134 -6.52 21.58 7.73
CA LYS A 134 -5.29 22.39 7.66
C LYS A 134 -5.47 23.92 7.41
N PHE A 135 -5.73 24.66 8.48
CA PHE A 135 -5.43 26.10 8.53
C PHE A 135 -3.90 26.33 8.57
N TRP A 136 -3.24 26.39 7.42
CA TRP A 136 -2.02 27.18 7.26
C TRP A 136 -2.40 28.53 6.64
N ILE A 137 -2.93 29.43 7.45
CA ILE A 137 -2.99 30.85 7.07
C ILE A 137 -1.56 31.38 7.22
N HIS A 138 -0.86 31.55 6.10
CA HIS A 138 0.24 32.51 6.06
C HIS A 138 -0.40 33.89 6.16
N ILE A 139 -0.22 34.52 7.33
CA ILE A 139 -0.26 35.98 7.47
C ILE A 139 1.01 36.57 6.87
#